data_AF-A0A3M7PFY0-F1
#
_entry.id   AF-A0A3M7PFY0-F1
#
_cell.length_a   1.000
_cell.length_b   1.000
_cell.length_c   1.000
_cell.angle_alpha   90.00
_cell.angle_beta   90.00
_cell.angle_gamma   90.00
#
_symmetry.space_group_name_H-M   'P 1'
#
loop_
_entity.id
_entity.type
_entity.pdbx_description
1 polymer ?
#
loop_
_entity_poly.entity_id
_entity_poly.type
_entity_poly.pdbx_seq_one_letter_code
_entity_poly.pdbx_strand_id
1 'polypeptide(L)'
;SKTALAIRTSIDEVLIEWNIESKVEFISTDNALNICKAVSESKEEIIHVRCLGHLLNLVVKKVLEFEIPNSHTSTQPECLLNDEDEADSSENILFSSEEVFIIEKQNNLLKI
;
A
#
# COMPACT_ATOMS: atom_id res chain seq x y z
N SER A 1 4.41 -16.62 -3.24
CA SER A 1 3.44 -15.65 -2.69
C SER A 1 2.30 -16.37 -1.99
N LYS A 2 1.91 -15.95 -0.78
CA LYS A 2 0.73 -16.48 -0.06
C LYS A 2 -0.56 -15.96 -0.70
N THR A 3 -1.64 -16.74 -0.66
CA THR A 3 -2.95 -16.33 -1.18
C THR A 3 -3.66 -15.39 -0.20
N ALA A 4 -4.60 -14.57 -0.70
CA ALA A 4 -5.42 -13.68 0.13
C ALA A 4 -6.18 -14.44 1.24
N LEU A 5 -6.72 -15.62 0.93
CA LEU A 5 -7.42 -16.46 1.91
C LEU A 5 -6.49 -16.90 3.05
N ALA A 6 -5.29 -17.40 2.71
CA ALA A 6 -4.33 -17.83 3.73
C ALA A 6 -3.90 -16.67 4.64
N ILE A 7 -3.74 -15.48 4.08
CA ILE A 7 -3.44 -14.26 4.84
C ILE A 7 -4.60 -13.90 5.77
N ARG A 8 -5.84 -13.90 5.29
CA ARG A 8 -7.03 -13.61 6.11
C ARG A 8 -7.14 -14.58 7.28
N THR A 9 -6.98 -15.87 7.03
CA THR A 9 -7.01 -16.90 8.07
C THR A 9 -5.96 -16.62 9.15
N SER A 10 -4.73 -16.28 8.77
CA SER A 10 -3.70 -15.92 9.76
C SER A 10 -4.03 -14.65 10.54
N ILE A 11 -4.66 -13.64 9.93
CA ILE A 11 -5.11 -12.44 10.64
C ILE A 11 -6.20 -12.82 11.65
N ASP A 12 -7.20 -13.61 11.24
CA ASP A 12 -8.29 -14.07 12.12
C ASP A 12 -7.75 -14.85 13.32
N GLU A 13 -6.81 -15.77 13.10
CA GLU A 13 -6.16 -16.56 14.16
C GLU A 13 -5.51 -15.65 15.21
N VAL A 14 -4.77 -14.62 14.78
CA VAL A 14 -4.13 -13.66 15.69
C VAL A 14 -5.16 -12.82 16.45
N LEU A 15 -6.20 -12.32 15.77
CA LEU A 15 -7.23 -11.50 16.42
C LEU A 15 -7.99 -12.29 17.50
N ILE A 16 -8.32 -13.55 17.21
CA ILE A 16 -9.00 -14.47 18.14
C ILE A 16 -8.08 -14.88 19.29
N GLU A 17 -6.83 -15.24 18.99
CA GLU A 17 -5.84 -15.63 20.01
C GLU A 17 -5.66 -14.53 21.06
N TRP A 18 -5.70 -13.26 20.61
CA TRP A 18 -5.55 -12.10 21.47
C TRP A 18 -6.88 -11.58 22.04
N ASN A 19 -8.02 -12.14 21.63
CA ASN A 19 -9.37 -11.73 22.03
C ASN A 19 -9.60 -10.22 21.80
N ILE A 20 -9.28 -9.77 20.58
CA ILE A 20 -9.36 -8.38 20.11
C ILE A 20 -10.13 -8.23 18.80
N GLU A 21 -10.69 -9.28 18.24
CA GLU A 21 -11.42 -9.26 16.97
C GLU A 21 -12.50 -8.18 16.93
N SER A 22 -13.24 -8.00 18.03
CA SER A 22 -14.28 -6.96 18.18
C SER A 22 -13.75 -5.55 18.51
N LYS A 23 -12.42 -5.39 18.66
CA LYS A 23 -11.77 -4.14 19.08
C LYS A 23 -10.94 -3.50 17.96
N VAL A 24 -10.74 -4.21 16.85
CA VAL A 24 -9.97 -3.70 15.71
C VAL A 24 -10.91 -2.94 14.78
N GLU A 25 -10.72 -1.62 14.72
CA GLU A 25 -11.49 -0.74 13.83
C GLU A 25 -10.75 -0.50 12.50
N PHE A 26 -9.42 -0.48 12.53
CA PHE A 26 -8.58 -0.19 11.38
C PHE A 26 -7.47 -1.21 11.22
N ILE A 27 -7.20 -1.60 9.97
CA ILE A 27 -6.01 -2.37 9.60
C ILE A 27 -5.26 -1.58 8.53
N SER A 28 -3.97 -1.35 8.75
CA SER A 28 -3.09 -0.72 7.75
C SER A 28 -2.13 -1.73 7.13
N THR A 29 -2.09 -1.78 5.80
CA THR A 29 -1.23 -2.71 5.04
C THR A 29 -0.56 -2.02 3.87
N ASP A 30 0.46 -2.65 3.29
CA ASP A 30 1.05 -2.19 2.02
C ASP A 30 0.05 -2.30 0.84
N ASN A 31 0.53 -2.10 -0.39
CA ASN A 31 -0.31 -2.14 -1.58
C ASN A 31 -0.29 -3.50 -2.30
N ALA A 32 0.28 -4.55 -1.71
CA ALA A 32 0.38 -5.85 -2.38
C ALA A 32 -1.01 -6.52 -2.50
N LEU A 33 -1.40 -6.87 -3.73
CA LEU A 33 -2.77 -7.29 -4.09
C LEU A 33 -3.42 -8.28 -3.11
N ASN A 34 -2.69 -9.31 -2.70
CA ASN A 34 -3.23 -10.37 -1.85
C ASN A 34 -3.56 -9.91 -0.41
N ILE A 35 -2.72 -9.07 0.21
CA ILE A 35 -3.03 -8.52 1.54
C ILE A 35 -4.16 -7.50 1.46
N CYS A 36 -4.22 -6.71 0.37
CA CYS A 36 -5.35 -5.82 0.12
C CYS A 36 -6.67 -6.58 0.16
N LYS A 37 -6.71 -7.66 -0.62
CA LYS A 37 -7.89 -8.48 -0.79
C LYS A 37 -8.27 -9.17 0.51
N ALA A 38 -7.29 -9.70 1.24
CA ALA A 38 -7.51 -10.35 2.54
C ALA A 38 -8.19 -9.43 3.56
N VAL A 39 -7.82 -8.15 3.59
CA VAL A 39 -8.38 -7.17 4.54
C VAL A 39 -9.69 -6.57 4.04
N SER A 40 -9.76 -6.16 2.76
CA SER A 40 -10.95 -5.49 2.21
C SER A 40 -12.17 -6.40 2.07
N GLU A 41 -12.00 -7.71 1.97
CA GLU A 41 -13.10 -8.68 1.91
C GLU A 41 -13.54 -9.17 3.31
N SER A 42 -13.09 -8.53 4.39
CA SER A 42 -13.53 -8.89 5.74
C SER A 42 -15.04 -8.68 5.90
N LYS A 43 -15.69 -9.61 6.59
CA LYS A 43 -17.15 -9.55 6.87
C LYS A 43 -17.51 -8.53 7.96
N GLU A 44 -16.52 -8.04 8.69
CA GLU A 44 -16.66 -7.09 9.79
C GLU A 44 -16.39 -5.67 9.30
N GLU A 45 -16.89 -4.66 10.02
CA GLU A 45 -16.75 -3.22 9.73
C GLU A 45 -15.31 -2.69 9.88
N ILE A 46 -14.30 -3.52 9.62
CA ILE A 46 -12.89 -3.13 9.68
C ILE A 46 -12.57 -2.23 8.49
N ILE A 47 -12.08 -1.03 8.78
CA ILE A 47 -11.66 -0.07 7.77
C ILE A 47 -10.22 -0.38 7.34
N HIS A 48 -10.05 -0.74 6.07
CA HIS A 48 -8.73 -0.95 5.49
C HIS A 48 -8.10 0.38 5.07
N VAL A 49 -6.88 0.65 5.58
CA VAL A 49 -6.10 1.85 5.26
C VAL A 49 -4.79 1.47 4.57
N ARG A 50 -4.44 2.15 3.48
CA ARG A 50 -3.15 1.96 2.82
C ARG A 50 -2.01 2.56 3.62
N CYS A 51 -0.89 1.84 3.72
CA CYS A 51 0.30 2.33 4.40
C CYS A 51 0.89 3.51 3.62
N LEU A 52 0.89 4.68 4.24
CA LEU A 52 1.45 5.90 3.65
C LEU A 52 2.94 5.74 3.32
N GLY A 53 3.71 5.07 4.18
CA GLY A 53 5.14 4.84 3.94
C GLY A 53 5.39 4.04 2.67
N HIS A 54 4.59 3.00 2.43
CA HIS A 54 4.69 2.20 1.21
C HIS A 54 4.27 3.01 -0.03
N LEU A 55 3.18 3.78 0.06
CA LEU A 55 2.75 4.67 -1.02
C LEU A 55 3.82 5.71 -1.39
N LEU A 56 4.43 6.36 -0.40
CA LEU A 56 5.51 7.33 -0.63
C LEU A 56 6.70 6.69 -1.34
N ASN A 57 7.10 5.49 -0.91
CA ASN A 57 8.17 4.74 -1.56
C ASN A 57 7.84 4.43 -3.03
N LEU A 58 6.61 4.00 -3.34
CA LEU A 58 6.18 3.74 -4.72
C LEU A 58 6.18 5.01 -5.58
N VAL A 59 5.75 6.14 -5.02
CA VAL A 59 5.76 7.43 -5.73
C VAL A 59 7.19 7.86 -6.03
N VAL A 60 8.08 7.83 -5.05
CA VAL A 60 9.48 8.22 -5.24
C VAL A 60 10.17 7.32 -6.25
N LYS A 61 9.98 5.99 -6.18
CA LYS A 61 10.54 5.05 -7.18
C LYS A 61 10.08 5.38 -8.59
N LYS A 62 8.78 5.60 -8.79
CA LYS A 62 8.23 5.98 -10.10
C LYS A 62 8.81 7.28 -10.64
N VAL A 63 8.98 8.29 -9.79
CA VAL A 63 9.58 9.57 -10.18
C VAL A 63 11.03 9.37 -10.61
N LEU A 64 11.82 8.64 -9.82
CA LEU A 64 13.23 8.38 -10.14
C LEU A 64 13.40 7.53 -11.40
N GLU A 65 12.53 6.55 -11.64
CA GLU A 65 12.52 5.73 -12.86
C GLU A 65 12.12 6.56 -14.10
N PHE A 66 11.26 7.57 -13.93
CA PHE A 66 10.85 8.48 -15.02
C PHE A 66 11.92 9.52 -15.37
N GLU A 67 12.71 9.95 -14.39
CA GLU A 67 13.78 10.95 -14.55
C GLU A 67 15.08 10.38 -15.15
N ILE A 68 15.17 9.06 -15.38
CA ILE A 68 16.24 8.45 -16.17
C ILE A 68 15.76 8.34 -17.62
N PRO A 69 15.96 9.35 -18.49
CA PRO A 69 15.84 9.13 -19.92
C PRO A 69 16.85 8.05 -20.30
N ASN A 70 16.50 7.20 -21.26
CA ASN A 70 17.41 6.23 -21.87
C ASN A 70 18.69 6.94 -22.40
N SER A 71 19.67 7.16 -21.52
CA SER A 71 21.03 7.53 -21.86
C SER A 71 21.93 6.50 -21.21
N HIS A 72 22.66 5.81 -22.08
CA HIS A 72 23.70 4.85 -21.77
C HIS A 72 24.51 5.18 -20.50
N THR A 73 24.85 4.10 -19.79
CA THR A 73 25.87 4.00 -18.72
C THR A 73 25.63 4.80 -17.44
N SER A 74 25.29 4.10 -16.36
CA SER A 74 25.63 4.52 -15.01
C SER A 74 25.97 3.30 -14.17
N THR A 75 27.23 3.22 -13.79
CA THR A 75 27.79 2.36 -12.76
C THR A 75 26.99 2.56 -11.47
N GLN A 76 26.53 1.46 -10.88
CA GLN A 76 25.85 1.47 -9.59
C GLN A 76 26.69 2.22 -8.54
N PRO A 77 26.13 3.16 -7.76
CA PRO A 77 26.64 3.38 -6.42
C PRO A 77 26.13 2.21 -5.58
N GLU A 78 27.03 1.28 -5.26
CA GLU A 78 26.82 0.23 -4.27
C GLU A 78 26.38 0.85 -2.93
N CYS A 79 25.07 0.92 -2.72
CA CYS A 79 24.49 0.98 -1.41
C CYS A 79 24.10 -0.47 -1.08
N LEU A 80 25.07 -1.23 -0.57
CA LEU A 80 24.86 -2.59 -0.06
C LEU A 80 23.80 -2.57 1.05
N LEU A 81 22.56 -2.86 0.69
CA LEU A 81 21.61 -3.56 1.55
C LEU A 81 20.99 -4.64 0.68
N ASN A 82 21.55 -5.84 0.83
CA ASN A 82 20.95 -7.07 0.32
C ASN A 82 19.65 -7.28 1.09
N ASP A 83 18.53 -7.10 0.43
CA ASP A 83 17.31 -7.83 0.75
C ASP A 83 16.71 -8.27 -0.59
N GLU A 84 16.95 -9.55 -0.90
CA GLU A 84 16.26 -10.26 -1.96
C GLU A 84 14.78 -10.32 -1.60
N ASP A 85 13.93 -9.64 -2.37
CA ASP A 85 12.55 -10.04 -2.58
C ASP A 85 12.06 -9.43 -3.90
N GLU A 86 12.20 -10.21 -4.96
CA GLU A 86 11.48 -9.99 -6.21
C GLU A 86 9.98 -10.04 -5.96
N ALA A 87 9.28 -8.96 -6.30
CA ALA A 87 7.88 -8.99 -6.66
C ALA A 87 7.67 -8.05 -7.86
N ASP A 88 8.03 -8.56 -9.03
CA ASP A 88 7.56 -8.05 -10.31
C ASP A 88 6.04 -8.25 -10.41
N SER A 89 5.32 -7.15 -10.53
CA SER A 89 4.04 -7.09 -11.24
C SER A 89 3.75 -5.64 -11.59
N SER A 90 4.15 -5.27 -12.80
CA SER A 90 3.79 -4.02 -13.45
C SER A 90 2.28 -3.97 -13.71
N GLU A 91 1.51 -3.44 -12.75
CA GLU A 91 0.15 -2.96 -13.03
C GLU A 91 0.20 -1.47 -13.39
N ASN A 92 -0.16 -1.18 -14.65
CA ASN A 92 -0.38 0.17 -15.16
C ASN A 92 -1.47 0.87 -14.35
N ILE A 93 -1.08 1.66 -13.35
CA ILE A 93 -1.98 2.62 -12.73
C ILE A 93 -2.09 3.82 -13.68
N LEU A 94 -3.11 3.79 -14.55
CA LEU A 94 -3.54 4.94 -15.32
C LEU A 94 -4.16 5.96 -14.35
N PHE A 95 -3.37 6.94 -13.91
CA PHE A 95 -3.92 8.08 -13.19
C PHE A 95 -4.75 8.91 -14.16
N SER A 96 -6.08 8.86 -14.02
CA SER A 96 -6.97 9.87 -14.58
C SER A 96 -6.63 11.21 -13.93
N SER A 97 -6.37 12.23 -14.75
CA SER A 97 -5.96 13.58 -14.34
C SER A 97 -7.01 14.35 -13.50
N GLU A 98 -8.09 13.72 -13.07
CA GLU A 98 -9.22 14.37 -12.38
C GLU A 98 -9.17 14.28 -10.84
N GLU A 99 -8.37 13.40 -10.24
CA GLU A 99 -8.42 13.18 -8.78
C GLU A 99 -7.47 14.07 -7.94
N VAL A 100 -6.68 14.95 -8.57
CA VAL A 100 -5.76 15.86 -7.85
C VAL A 100 -6.49 17.05 -7.19
N PHE A 101 -7.80 17.21 -7.38
CA PHE A 101 -8.54 18.39 -6.89
C PHE A 101 -9.34 18.23 -5.57
N ILE A 102 -9.26 17.10 -4.88
CA ILE A 102 -10.01 16.88 -3.63
C ILE A 102 -9.07 16.82 -2.41
N ILE A 103 -8.26 17.86 -2.20
CA ILE A 103 -7.64 18.10 -0.89
C ILE A 103 -7.87 19.55 -0.38
N GLU A 104 -8.25 20.50 -1.24
CA GLU A 104 -8.46 21.90 -0.79
C GLU A 104 -9.86 22.24 -0.26
N LYS A 105 -10.88 21.39 -0.39
CA LYS A 105 -12.28 21.80 -0.16
C LYS A 105 -12.89 21.47 1.22
N GLN A 106 -12.15 20.85 2.15
CA GLN A 106 -12.70 20.51 3.48
C GLN A 106 -12.38 21.50 4.62
N ASN A 107 -11.57 22.53 4.38
CA ASN A 107 -11.20 23.51 5.42
C ASN A 107 -12.18 24.70 5.60
N ASN A 108 -13.41 24.63 5.06
CA ASN A 108 -14.39 25.73 5.17
C ASN A 108 -15.74 25.36 5.78
N LEU A 109 -15.85 24.24 6.49
CA LEU A 109 -17.08 23.82 7.20
C LEU A 109 -16.91 23.66 8.72
N LEU A 110 -16.05 24.47 9.33
CA LEU A 110 -16.04 24.71 10.77
C LEU A 110 -16.01 26.22 11.05
N LYS A 111 -17.18 26.84 10.94
CA LYS A 111 -17.52 28.06 11.69
C LYS A 111 -18.65 27.71 12.63
N ILE A 112 -18.29 27.45 13.89
CA ILE A 112 -19.18 27.59 15.04
C ILE A 112 -18.82 28.94 15.67
#